data_AF-A0A1S3TEW1-F1
#
_entry.id   AF-A0A1S3TEW1-F1
#
_cell.length_a   1.000
_cell.length_b   1.000
_cell.length_c   1.000
_cell.angle_alpha   90.00
_cell.angle_beta   90.00
_cell.angle_gamma   90.00
#
_symmetry.space_group_name_H-M   'P 1'
#
loop_
_entity.id
_entity.type
_entity.pdbx_description
1 polymer ?
#
loop_
_entity_poly.entity_id
_entity_poly.type
_entity_poly.pdbx_seq_one_letter_code
_entity_poly.pdbx_strand_id
1 'polypeptide(L)' 'ISSQVQGNKCDSCKDTVSAILLKLNDPETKLEIMEALLKACNSMDQLAKKCKRMVFEYGPLIIVKAEKYLKTTDICTTL' A
#
# COMPACT_ATOMS: atom_id res chain seq x y z
N ILE A 1 5.53 -19.26 31.44
CA ILE A 1 5.19 -18.21 30.45
C ILE A 1 5.98 -18.56 29.21
N SER A 2 5.35 -19.35 28.34
CA SER A 2 6.01 -20.25 27.40
C SER A 2 6.32 -19.55 26.07
N SER A 3 7.40 -19.96 25.44
CA SER A 3 8.15 -19.36 24.33
C SER A 3 7.42 -19.33 22.97
N GLN A 4 6.11 -19.08 22.95
CA GLN A 4 5.26 -19.18 21.76
C GLN A 4 4.65 -17.84 21.29
N VAL A 5 5.04 -16.70 21.86
CA VAL A 5 4.46 -15.38 21.53
C VAL A 5 5.34 -14.54 20.58
N GLN A 6 6.47 -15.06 20.12
CA GLN A 6 7.27 -14.44 19.07
C GLN A 6 7.39 -15.40 17.90
N GLY A 7 6.40 -15.36 17.00
CA GLY A 7 6.60 -15.86 15.64
C GLY A 7 7.89 -15.26 15.09
N ASN A 8 8.66 -16.04 14.34
CA ASN A 8 9.92 -15.56 13.80
C ASN A 8 9.63 -14.26 12.99
N LYS A 9 10.56 -13.31 12.94
CA LYS A 9 10.33 -12.00 12.28
C LYS A 9 9.85 -12.16 10.82
N CYS A 10 10.22 -13.25 10.16
CA CYS A 10 9.80 -13.57 8.81
C CYS A 10 8.32 -13.96 8.74
N ASP A 11 7.82 -14.79 9.66
CA ASP A 11 6.41 -15.19 9.75
C ASP A 11 5.53 -13.97 10.01
N SER A 12 5.91 -13.13 10.97
CA SER A 12 5.17 -11.88 11.23
C SER A 12 5.18 -10.91 10.05
N CYS A 13 6.29 -10.86 9.30
CA CYS A 13 6.34 -10.11 8.04
C CYS A 13 5.37 -10.70 7.01
N LYS A 14 5.37 -12.03 6.82
CA LYS A 14 4.49 -12.72 5.86
C LYS A 14 3.01 -12.54 6.19
N ASP A 15 2.66 -12.60 7.47
CA ASP A 15 1.30 -12.32 7.95
C ASP A 15 0.89 -10.88 7.64
N THR A 16 1.81 -9.93 7.90
CA THR A 16 1.60 -8.51 7.60
C THR A 16 1.41 -8.26 6.11
N VAL A 17 2.29 -8.82 5.26
CA VAL A 17 2.19 -8.69 3.80
C VAL A 17 0.91 -9.31 3.27
N SER A 18 0.49 -10.45 3.82
CA SER A 18 -0.78 -11.10 3.47
C SER A 18 -1.98 -10.20 3.82
N ALA A 19 -1.97 -9.59 5.00
CA ALA A 19 -3.01 -8.65 5.42
C ALA A 19 -3.04 -7.39 4.52
N ILE A 20 -1.87 -6.85 4.17
CA ILE A 20 -1.74 -5.73 3.24
C ILE A 20 -2.30 -6.11 1.86
N LEU A 21 -1.96 -7.28 1.34
CA LEU A 21 -2.46 -7.75 0.05
C LEU A 21 -3.98 -7.91 0.03
N LEU A 22 -4.56 -8.47 1.10
CA LEU A 22 -6.01 -8.58 1.24
C LEU A 22 -6.68 -7.20 1.17
N LYS A 23 -6.18 -6.23 1.93
CA LYS A 23 -6.68 -4.85 1.90
C LYS A 23 -6.46 -4.18 0.55
N LEU A 24 -5.28 -4.33 -0.05
CA LEU A 24 -5.01 -3.72 -1.35
C LEU A 24 -5.89 -4.31 -2.46
N ASN A 25 -6.37 -5.55 -2.37
CA ASN A 25 -7.31 -6.10 -3.36
C ASN A 25 -8.74 -5.57 -3.17
N ASP A 26 -9.07 -5.01 -2.00
CA ASP A 26 -10.40 -4.47 -1.71
C ASP A 26 -10.64 -3.12 -2.43
N PRO A 27 -11.70 -2.99 -3.26
CA PRO A 27 -11.99 -1.76 -4.00
C PRO A 27 -12.20 -0.53 -3.11
N GLU A 28 -12.76 -0.70 -1.91
CA GLU A 28 -12.98 0.40 -0.97
C GLU A 28 -11.65 0.96 -0.46
N THR A 29 -10.73 0.10 -0.03
CA THR A 29 -9.36 0.49 0.34
C THR A 29 -8.65 1.26 -0.79
N LYS A 30 -8.82 0.84 -2.05
CA LYS A 30 -8.23 1.56 -3.21
C LYS A 30 -8.80 2.97 -3.35
N LEU A 31 -10.10 3.12 -3.14
CA LEU A 31 -10.76 4.42 -3.17
C LEU A 31 -10.25 5.31 -2.03
N GLU A 32 -10.16 4.79 -0.81
CA GLU A 32 -9.62 5.51 0.35
C GLU A 32 -8.19 6.02 0.11
N ILE A 33 -7.32 5.19 -0.49
CA ILE A 33 -5.96 5.61 -0.88
C ILE A 33 -6.02 6.79 -1.86
N MET A 34 -6.87 6.71 -2.88
CA MET A 34 -7.02 7.78 -3.87
C MET A 34 -7.55 9.06 -3.24
N GLU A 35 -8.55 8.97 -2.37
CA GLU A 35 -9.10 10.11 -1.63
C GLU A 35 -8.07 10.75 -0.71
N ALA A 36 -7.28 9.95 0.01
CA ALA A 36 -6.20 10.44 0.85
C ALA A 36 -5.15 11.21 0.03
N LEU A 37 -4.75 10.67 -1.14
CA LEU A 37 -3.83 11.34 -2.05
C LEU A 37 -4.41 12.65 -2.61
N LEU A 38 -5.68 12.66 -3.01
CA LEU A 38 -6.37 13.86 -3.50
C LEU A 38 -6.52 14.92 -2.40
N LYS A 39 -6.77 14.48 -1.16
CA LYS A 39 -6.82 15.36 0.02
C LYS A 39 -5.46 15.97 0.30
N ALA A 40 -4.38 15.19 0.23
CA ALA A 40 -3.02 15.70 0.36
C ALA A 40 -2.68 16.74 -0.73
N CYS A 41 -3.15 16.52 -1.97
CA CYS A 41 -2.99 17.50 -3.05
C CYS A 41 -3.66 18.85 -2.75
N ASN A 42 -4.74 18.90 -1.96
CA ASN A 42 -5.41 20.16 -1.62
C ASN A 42 -4.52 21.08 -0.77
N SER A 43 -3.54 20.53 -0.05
CA SER A 43 -2.58 21.30 0.76
C SER A 43 -1.39 21.84 -0.03
N MET A 44 -1.36 21.66 -1.36
CA MET A 44 -0.23 22.04 -2.22
C MET A 44 -0.42 23.37 -2.95
N ASP A 45 -1.27 24.27 -2.44
CA ASP A 45 -1.52 25.62 -3.00
C ASP A 45 -1.65 25.63 -4.54
N GLN A 46 -0.75 26.34 -5.23
CA GLN A 46 -0.77 26.49 -6.69
C GLN A 46 -0.48 25.17 -7.44
N LEU A 47 0.12 24.18 -6.79
CA LEU A 47 0.42 22.88 -7.37
C LEU A 47 -0.74 21.87 -7.25
N ALA A 48 -1.81 22.20 -6.51
CA ALA A 48 -2.91 21.28 -6.25
C ALA A 48 -3.49 20.67 -7.53
N LYS A 49 -3.67 21.47 -8.59
CA LYS A 49 -4.20 20.99 -9.88
C LYS A 49 -3.26 19.99 -10.56
N LYS A 50 -1.95 20.27 -10.56
CA LYS A 50 -0.94 19.37 -11.14
C LYS A 50 -0.83 18.08 -10.32
N CYS A 51 -0.86 18.19 -8.99
CA CYS A 51 -0.88 17.05 -8.08
C CYS A 51 -2.06 16.12 -8.36
N LYS A 52 -3.30 16.66 -8.40
CA LYS A 52 -4.50 15.87 -8.69
C LYS A 52 -4.42 15.16 -10.04
N ARG A 53 -3.91 15.82 -11.08
CA ARG A 53 -3.69 15.19 -12.39
C ARG A 53 -2.75 13.99 -12.29
N MET A 54 -1.62 14.13 -11.59
CA MET A 54 -0.69 13.02 -11.38
C MET A 54 -1.31 11.89 -10.56
N VAL A 55 -2.12 12.20 -9.54
CA VAL A 55 -2.83 11.18 -8.75
C VAL A 55 -3.79 10.39 -9.62
N PHE A 56 -4.60 11.05 -10.47
CA PHE A 56 -5.50 10.35 -11.39
C PHE A 56 -4.75 9.53 -12.45
N GLU A 57 -3.62 10.04 -12.96
CA GLU A 57 -2.86 9.38 -14.03
C GLU A 57 -2.04 8.19 -13.52
N TYR A 58 -1.36 8.36 -12.38
CA TYR A 58 -0.38 7.38 -11.88
C TYR A 58 -0.86 6.61 -10.66
N GLY A 59 -1.78 7.15 -9.84
CA GLY A 59 -2.26 6.51 -8.62
C GLY A 59 -2.77 5.08 -8.84
N PRO A 60 -3.73 4.86 -9.76
CA PRO A 60 -4.24 3.51 -10.05
C PRO A 60 -3.14 2.56 -10.54
N LEU A 61 -2.22 3.04 -11.39
CA LEU A 61 -1.11 2.25 -11.92
C LEU A 61 -0.13 1.84 -10.81
N ILE A 62 0.14 2.72 -9.86
CA ILE A 62 1.02 2.45 -8.73
C ILE A 62 0.41 1.38 -7.82
N ILE A 63 -0.89 1.48 -7.52
CA ILE A 63 -1.60 0.48 -6.69
C ILE A 63 -1.52 -0.91 -7.34
N VAL A 64 -1.84 -1.01 -8.63
CA VAL A 64 -1.76 -2.29 -9.38
C VAL A 64 -0.32 -2.84 -9.39
N LYS A 65 0.68 -1.97 -9.57
CA LYS A 65 2.09 -2.38 -9.53
C LYS A 65 2.52 -2.83 -8.14
N ALA A 66 2.06 -2.17 -7.08
CA ALA A 66 2.34 -2.54 -5.69
C ALA A 66 1.75 -3.91 -5.37
N GLU A 67 0.48 -4.17 -5.72
CA GLU A 67 -0.15 -5.48 -5.57
C GLU A 67 0.65 -6.58 -6.30
N LYS A 68 1.01 -6.32 -7.57
CA LYS A 68 1.78 -7.27 -8.37
C LYS A 68 3.14 -7.55 -7.73
N TYR A 69 3.84 -6.51 -7.27
CA TYR A 69 5.13 -6.64 -6.62
C TYR A 69 5.04 -7.50 -5.35
N LEU A 70 4.09 -7.20 -4.46
CA LEU A 70 3.91 -7.96 -3.22
C LEU A 70 3.48 -9.42 -3.46
N LYS A 71 2.81 -9.73 -4.59
CA LYS A 71 2.47 -11.11 -4.99
C LYS A 71 3.64 -11.89 -5.59
N THR A 72 4.62 -11.19 -6.18
CA THR A 72 5.68 -11.83 -6.99
C THR A 72 7.07 -11.77 -6.36
N THR A 73 7.25 -10.94 -5.33
CA THR A 73 8.51 -10.76 -4.62
C THR A 73 8.34 -11.11 -3.14
N ASP A 74 9.17 -12.00 -2.61
CA ASP A 74 9.22 -12.28 -1.18
C ASP A 74 10.01 -11.18 -0.45
N ILE A 75 9.32 -10.07 -0.14
CA ILE A 75 9.94 -8.92 0.53
C ILE A 75 10.45 -9.25 1.93
N CYS A 76 9.93 -10.31 2.57
CA CYS A 76 10.27 -10.70 3.92
C CYS A 76 11.65 -11.36 4.02
N THR A 77 12.26 -11.64 2.87
CA THR A 77 13.63 -12.17 2.74
C THR A 77 14.59 -11.15 2.10
N THR A 78 14.13 -9.94 1.79
CA THR A 78 14.87 -8.92 1.04
C THR A 78 15.78 -8.04 1.93
N LEU A 79 16.03 -8.40 3.19
CA LEU A 79 16.87 -7.64 4.13
C LEU A 79 17.85 -8.54 4.89
#